data_AF-A0A815XQJ2-F1
#
_entry.id   AF-A0A815XQJ2-F1
#
_cell.length_a   1.000
_cell.length_b   1.000
_cell.length_c   1.000
_cell.angle_alpha   90.00
_cell.angle_beta   90.00
_cell.angle_gamma   90.00
#
_symmetry.space_group_name_H-M   'P 1'
#
loop_
_entity.id
_entity.type
_entity.pdbx_description
1 polymer ?
#
loop_
_entity_poly.entity_id
_entity_poly.type
_entity_poly.pdbx_seq_one_letter_code
_entity_poly.pdbx_strand_id
1 'polypeptide(L)'
;ESGRISSKQDPKQRSKILVEEFGWDLAATKKIWAFGPFDNGPNILVDATKSVDGLSNIQDAVVSAFQWTTQEGVLASENLRGVRIELLDCEIHRDSAHRRPDQLIPAIRRCLLASMHMAQPRLLEPIFLVDIECPTRMIGKVYST
;
A
#
# COMPACT_ATOMS: atom_id res chain seq x y z
N GLU A 1 10.25 -5.26 2.11
CA GLU A 1 10.86 -5.68 3.39
C GLU A 1 12.38 -5.72 3.37
N SER A 2 13.03 -6.14 2.28
CA SER A 2 14.51 -6.11 2.15
C SER A 2 15.15 -4.72 2.06
N GLY A 3 14.38 -3.64 2.24
CA GLY A 3 14.86 -2.25 2.14
C GLY A 3 15.25 -1.78 0.72
N ARG A 4 15.17 -2.64 -0.30
CA ARG A 4 15.61 -2.34 -1.67
C ARG A 4 14.78 -1.26 -2.37
N ILE A 5 13.49 -1.18 -2.05
CA ILE A 5 12.57 -0.12 -2.51
C ILE A 5 12.01 0.53 -1.25
N SER A 6 12.26 1.82 -1.06
CA SER A 6 11.72 2.58 0.06
C SER A 6 11.28 4.00 -0.32
N SER A 7 10.50 4.62 0.55
CA SER A 7 10.09 6.03 0.44
C SER A 7 11.27 7.00 0.50
N LYS A 8 12.36 6.63 1.19
CA LYS A 8 13.55 7.48 1.44
C LYS A 8 14.57 7.48 0.30
N GLN A 9 14.42 6.59 -0.68
CA GLN A 9 15.33 6.53 -1.83
C GLN A 9 15.08 7.64 -2.83
N ASP A 10 16.10 7.95 -3.62
CA ASP A 10 15.95 8.87 -4.74
C ASP A 10 14.87 8.34 -5.72
N PRO A 11 13.87 9.17 -6.08
CA PRO A 11 12.78 8.74 -6.96
C PRO A 11 13.25 8.20 -8.31
N LYS A 12 14.38 8.66 -8.86
CA LYS A 12 14.90 8.18 -10.15
C LYS A 12 15.45 6.76 -10.02
N GLN A 13 16.23 6.50 -8.97
CA GLN A 13 16.75 5.17 -8.68
C GLN A 13 15.61 4.17 -8.45
N ARG A 14 14.61 4.57 -7.65
CA ARG A 14 13.41 3.75 -7.42
C ARG A 14 12.64 3.46 -8.71
N SER A 15 12.44 4.48 -9.54
CA SER A 15 11.73 4.32 -10.82
C SER A 15 12.47 3.36 -11.75
N LYS A 16 13.81 3.46 -11.80
CA LYS A 16 14.63 2.55 -12.61
C LYS A 16 14.43 1.09 -12.19
N ILE A 17 14.51 0.79 -10.89
CA ILE A 17 14.28 -0.56 -10.36
C ILE A 17 12.88 -1.06 -10.70
N LEU A 18 11.85 -0.23 -10.49
CA LEU A 18 10.46 -0.60 -10.76
C LEU A 18 10.19 -0.87 -12.25
N VAL A 19 10.82 -0.12 -13.15
CA VAL A 19 10.67 -0.33 -14.59
C VAL A 19 11.47 -1.55 -15.05
N GLU A 20 12.75 -1.66 -14.69
CA GLU A 20 13.65 -2.70 -15.20
C GLU A 20 13.35 -4.08 -14.62
N GLU A 21 13.05 -4.17 -13.32
CA GLU A 21 12.86 -5.46 -12.63
C GLU A 21 11.40 -5.88 -12.54
N PHE A 22 10.48 -4.91 -12.44
CA PHE A 22 9.06 -5.18 -12.22
C PHE A 22 8.16 -4.76 -13.39
N GLY A 23 8.72 -4.22 -14.49
CA GLY A 23 7.97 -3.87 -15.70
C GLY A 23 6.92 -2.78 -15.49
N TRP A 24 7.09 -1.92 -14.48
CA TRP A 24 6.15 -0.82 -14.24
C TRP A 24 6.24 0.24 -15.34
N ASP A 25 5.13 0.93 -15.55
CA ASP A 25 5.11 2.11 -16.40
C ASP A 25 5.91 3.28 -15.76
N LEU A 26 6.73 3.93 -16.58
CA LEU A 26 7.58 5.02 -16.15
C LEU A 26 6.76 6.22 -15.64
N ALA A 27 5.55 6.45 -16.16
CA ALA A 27 4.71 7.54 -15.67
C ALA A 27 4.17 7.24 -14.25
N ALA A 28 3.72 6.01 -14.01
CA ALA A 28 3.22 5.57 -12.70
C ALA A 28 4.31 5.62 -11.61
N THR A 29 5.54 5.20 -11.93
CA THR A 29 6.64 5.17 -10.96
C THR A 29 7.04 6.55 -10.42
N LYS A 30 6.90 7.60 -11.25
CA LYS A 30 7.15 8.99 -10.86
C LYS A 30 6.06 9.59 -9.98
N LYS A 31 4.85 9.00 -10.00
CA LYS A 31 3.66 9.49 -9.30
C LYS A 31 3.32 8.69 -8.04
N ILE A 32 4.31 7.99 -7.47
CA ILE A 32 4.15 7.32 -6.17
C ILE A 32 4.12 8.38 -5.07
N TRP A 33 3.02 8.45 -4.33
CA TRP A 33 2.83 9.41 -3.25
C TRP A 33 3.31 8.91 -1.90
N ALA A 34 3.00 7.67 -1.54
CA ALA A 34 3.30 7.14 -0.22
C ALA A 34 3.46 5.62 -0.22
N PHE A 35 4.18 5.13 0.79
CA PHE A 35 4.25 3.72 1.16
C PHE A 35 3.54 3.53 2.49
N GLY A 36 2.75 2.47 2.65
CA GLY A 36 1.92 2.29 3.85
C GLY A 36 1.95 0.87 4.39
N PRO A 37 1.73 0.66 5.71
CA PRO A 37 1.58 1.68 6.75
C PRO A 37 2.93 2.33 7.18
N PHE A 38 2.86 3.45 7.92
CA PHE A 38 4.00 4.15 8.54
C PHE A 38 5.12 4.60 7.59
N ASP A 39 4.80 5.02 6.37
CA ASP A 39 5.75 5.51 5.36
C ASP A 39 6.85 4.52 4.92
N ASN A 40 6.79 3.27 5.38
CA ASN A 40 7.76 2.22 5.05
C ASN A 40 7.13 0.84 4.90
N GLY A 41 5.81 0.76 4.86
CA GLY A 41 5.10 -0.50 4.73
C GLY A 41 5.06 -1.03 3.29
N PRO A 42 4.58 -2.28 3.12
CA PRO A 42 4.59 -3.01 1.87
C PRO A 42 3.49 -2.62 0.87
N ASN A 43 2.75 -1.54 1.12
CA ASN A 43 1.67 -1.05 0.25
C ASN A 43 2.08 0.25 -0.44
N ILE A 44 1.53 0.53 -1.61
CA ILE A 44 1.90 1.70 -2.43
C ILE A 44 0.66 2.48 -2.84
N LEU A 45 0.72 3.81 -2.70
CA LEU A 45 -0.26 4.75 -3.23
C LEU A 45 0.32 5.47 -4.46
N VAL A 46 -0.40 5.43 -5.57
CA VAL A 46 0.00 6.01 -6.86
C VAL A 46 -1.08 6.96 -7.37
N ASP A 47 -0.67 8.12 -7.87
CA ASP A 47 -1.54 8.99 -8.67
C ASP A 47 -1.61 8.50 -10.11
N ALA A 48 -2.80 8.08 -10.55
CA ALA A 48 -3.11 7.70 -11.92
C ALA A 48 -4.11 8.66 -12.57
N THR A 49 -4.40 9.80 -11.94
CA THR A 49 -5.36 10.78 -12.42
C THR A 49 -4.87 11.49 -13.68
N LYS A 50 -5.82 11.96 -14.49
CA LYS A 50 -5.59 12.76 -15.69
C LYS A 50 -6.34 14.08 -15.58
N SER A 51 -5.60 15.18 -15.52
CA SER A 51 -6.13 16.56 -15.57
C SER A 51 -7.10 16.93 -14.43
N VAL A 52 -6.76 16.56 -13.19
CA VAL A 52 -7.51 16.99 -11.99
C VAL A 52 -6.90 18.27 -11.41
N ASP A 53 -7.68 19.34 -11.38
CA ASP A 53 -7.27 20.63 -10.82
C ASP A 53 -7.28 20.60 -9.28
N GLY A 54 -6.23 21.14 -8.66
CA GLY A 54 -6.17 21.31 -7.21
C GLY A 54 -5.87 20.03 -6.42
N LEU A 55 -5.40 18.96 -7.09
CA LEU A 55 -5.05 17.68 -6.48
C LEU A 55 -4.00 17.81 -5.37
N SER A 56 -3.04 18.71 -5.52
CA SER A 56 -2.02 19.00 -4.51
C SER A 56 -2.61 19.46 -3.17
N ASN A 57 -3.80 20.06 -3.17
CA ASN A 57 -4.44 20.56 -1.94
C ASN A 57 -5.05 19.45 -1.09
N ILE A 58 -5.34 18.28 -1.68
CA ILE A 58 -5.94 17.15 -0.96
C ILE A 58 -4.95 16.00 -0.75
N GLN A 59 -3.75 16.10 -1.31
CA GLN A 59 -2.74 15.05 -1.29
C GLN A 59 -2.46 14.55 0.14
N ASP A 60 -2.27 15.47 1.09
CA ASP A 60 -1.99 15.12 2.49
C ASP A 60 -3.15 14.39 3.15
N ALA A 61 -4.40 14.74 2.82
CA ALA A 61 -5.58 14.06 3.32
C ALA A 61 -5.71 12.65 2.73
N VAL A 62 -5.40 12.47 1.44
CA VAL A 62 -5.40 11.15 0.79
C VAL A 62 -4.31 10.26 1.37
N VAL A 63 -3.09 10.78 1.55
CA VAL A 63 -1.99 10.03 2.16
C VAL A 63 -2.34 9.65 3.59
N SER A 64 -2.90 10.58 4.39
CA SER A 64 -3.31 10.29 5.77
C SER A 64 -4.39 9.21 5.85
N ALA A 65 -5.40 9.28 4.98
CA ALA A 65 -6.43 8.25 4.88
C ALA A 65 -5.86 6.89 4.45
N PHE A 66 -4.92 6.90 3.50
CA PHE A 66 -4.22 5.70 3.05
C PHE A 66 -3.41 5.05 4.18
N GLN A 67 -2.60 5.81 4.92
CA GLN A 67 -1.83 5.29 6.04
C GLN A 67 -2.74 4.62 7.07
N TRP A 68 -3.82 5.29 7.46
CA TRP A 68 -4.79 4.75 8.42
C TRP A 68 -5.48 3.48 7.90
N THR A 69 -5.90 3.50 6.63
CA THR A 69 -6.56 2.33 6.01
C THR A 69 -5.60 1.15 5.92
N THR A 70 -4.32 1.37 5.61
CA THR A 70 -3.33 0.29 5.54
C THR A 70 -2.93 -0.29 6.89
N GLN A 71 -3.18 0.43 7.99
CA GLN A 71 -2.95 -0.06 9.34
C GLN A 71 -4.08 -0.98 9.83
N GLU A 72 -5.34 -0.65 9.54
CA GLU A 72 -6.48 -1.47 9.99
C GLU A 72 -6.95 -2.47 8.93
N GLY A 73 -6.68 -2.24 7.66
CA GLY A 73 -7.15 -3.12 6.60
C GLY A 73 -8.68 -3.27 6.55
N VAL A 74 -9.13 -4.26 5.78
CA VAL A 74 -10.52 -4.34 5.31
C VAL A 74 -11.30 -5.53 5.87
N LEU A 75 -10.62 -6.61 6.26
CA LEU A 75 -11.26 -7.85 6.73
C LEU A 75 -11.27 -7.98 8.25
N ALA A 76 -10.10 -7.89 8.88
CA ALA A 76 -9.89 -8.33 10.26
C ALA A 76 -9.31 -7.24 11.18
N SER A 77 -9.33 -5.97 10.75
CA SER A 77 -8.69 -4.88 11.51
C SER A 77 -7.16 -5.08 11.70
N GLU A 78 -6.49 -5.67 10.70
CA GLU A 78 -5.05 -5.96 10.68
C GLU A 78 -4.31 -5.25 9.54
N ASN A 79 -3.00 -5.09 9.69
CA ASN A 79 -2.14 -4.42 8.72
C ASN A 79 -2.25 -5.06 7.32
N LEU A 80 -2.45 -4.21 6.31
CA LEU A 80 -2.47 -4.64 4.91
C LEU A 80 -1.08 -4.97 4.40
N ARG A 81 -1.02 -5.90 3.44
CA ARG A 81 0.23 -6.29 2.78
C ARG A 81 0.03 -6.54 1.29
N GLY A 82 0.94 -6.01 0.49
CA GLY A 82 1.02 -6.29 -0.95
C GLY A 82 -0.05 -5.59 -1.79
N VAL A 83 -0.58 -4.45 -1.32
CA VAL A 83 -1.65 -3.72 -2.02
C VAL A 83 -1.10 -2.49 -2.75
N ARG A 84 -1.48 -2.33 -4.02
CA ARG A 84 -1.28 -1.11 -4.81
C ARG A 84 -2.61 -0.39 -4.96
N ILE A 85 -2.67 0.86 -4.54
CA ILE A 85 -3.85 1.72 -4.68
C ILE A 85 -3.54 2.80 -5.71
N GLU A 86 -4.43 2.98 -6.67
CA GLU A 86 -4.33 3.99 -7.72
C GLU A 86 -5.49 4.97 -7.61
N LEU A 87 -5.17 6.25 -7.50
CA LEU A 87 -6.18 7.31 -7.59
C LEU A 87 -6.46 7.58 -9.06
N LEU A 88 -7.66 7.22 -9.53
CA LEU A 88 -8.03 7.32 -10.95
C LEU A 88 -8.70 8.66 -11.30
N ASP A 89 -9.58 9.15 -10.44
CA ASP A 89 -10.33 10.39 -10.67
C ASP A 89 -10.73 11.03 -9.33
N CYS A 90 -10.97 12.35 -9.34
CA CYS A 90 -11.44 13.09 -8.18
C CYS A 90 -12.11 14.40 -8.60
N GLU A 91 -13.30 14.67 -8.05
CA GLU A 91 -13.96 15.96 -8.15
C GLU A 91 -13.77 16.75 -6.85
N ILE A 92 -13.13 17.90 -6.95
CA ILE A 92 -12.69 18.69 -5.78
C ILE A 92 -13.47 20.01 -5.74
N HIS A 93 -14.09 20.29 -4.59
CA HIS A 93 -14.82 21.55 -4.38
C HIS A 93 -13.86 22.76 -4.39
N ARG A 94 -14.23 23.85 -5.08
CA ARG A 94 -13.33 25.02 -5.28
C ARG A 94 -13.00 25.77 -4.00
N ASP A 95 -13.95 25.90 -3.10
CA ASP A 95 -13.75 26.57 -1.81
C ASP A 95 -12.94 25.69 -0.85
N SER A 96 -11.93 26.26 -0.19
CA SER A 96 -11.09 25.57 0.80
C SER A 96 -11.85 25.26 2.08
N ALA A 97 -12.91 26.00 2.42
CA ALA A 97 -13.72 25.76 3.61
C ALA A 97 -14.40 24.38 3.59
N HIS A 98 -14.66 23.83 2.40
CA HIS A 98 -15.28 22.53 2.17
C HIS A 98 -14.26 21.41 1.88
N ARG A 99 -12.96 21.69 1.99
CA ARG A 99 -11.85 20.74 1.75
C ARG A 99 -11.09 20.41 3.02
N ARG A 100 -11.71 20.59 4.17
CA ARG A 100 -11.05 20.38 5.45
C ARG A 100 -10.78 18.87 5.66
N PRO A 101 -9.61 18.50 6.23
CA PRO A 101 -9.23 17.09 6.37
C PRO A 101 -10.22 16.24 7.17
N ASP A 102 -10.91 16.82 8.14
CA ASP A 102 -11.96 16.19 8.94
C ASP A 102 -13.15 15.70 8.09
N GLN A 103 -13.42 16.35 6.97
CA GLN A 103 -14.46 15.93 6.02
C GLN A 103 -13.92 14.96 4.97
N LEU A 104 -12.70 15.20 4.47
CA LEU A 104 -12.10 14.41 3.39
C LEU A 104 -11.62 13.02 3.85
N ILE A 105 -10.92 12.93 4.98
CA ILE A 105 -10.27 11.69 5.41
C ILE A 105 -11.28 10.55 5.59
N PRO A 106 -12.43 10.73 6.28
CA PRO A 106 -13.41 9.65 6.43
C PRO A 106 -14.03 9.23 5.09
N ALA A 107 -14.25 10.17 4.17
CA ALA A 107 -14.81 9.89 2.85
C ALA A 107 -13.82 9.09 1.98
N ILE A 108 -12.56 9.53 1.91
CA ILE A 108 -11.49 8.84 1.18
C ILE A 108 -11.29 7.43 1.76
N ARG A 109 -11.20 7.31 3.09
CA ARG A 109 -11.02 6.03 3.76
C ARG A 109 -12.13 5.03 3.39
N ARG A 110 -13.40 5.46 3.37
CA ARG A 110 -14.52 4.60 2.95
C ARG A 110 -14.37 4.13 1.50
N CYS A 111 -13.93 5.02 0.61
CA CYS A 111 -13.65 4.69 -0.80
C CYS A 111 -12.52 3.64 -0.92
N LEU A 112 -11.45 3.79 -0.16
CA LEU A 112 -10.33 2.83 -0.14
C LEU A 112 -10.79 1.44 0.34
N LEU A 113 -11.54 1.38 1.44
CA LEU A 113 -12.08 0.12 1.97
C LEU A 113 -13.03 -0.55 0.97
N ALA A 114 -13.92 0.21 0.33
CA ALA A 114 -14.82 -0.31 -0.70
C ALA A 114 -14.04 -0.89 -1.89
N SER A 115 -13.01 -0.17 -2.36
CA SER A 115 -12.15 -0.61 -3.46
C SER A 115 -11.41 -1.91 -3.11
N MET A 116 -10.92 -2.03 -1.87
CA MET A 116 -10.27 -3.25 -1.39
C MET A 116 -11.23 -4.43 -1.30
N HIS A 117 -12.47 -4.22 -0.83
CA HIS A 117 -13.49 -5.28 -0.83
C HIS A 117 -13.81 -5.77 -2.23
N MET A 118 -13.90 -4.86 -3.21
CA MET A 118 -14.11 -5.23 -4.62
C MET A 118 -12.92 -6.00 -5.22
N ALA A 119 -11.71 -5.76 -4.72
CA ALA A 119 -10.48 -6.42 -5.16
C ALA A 119 -10.28 -7.85 -4.61
N GLN A 120 -11.32 -8.48 -4.04
CA GLN A 120 -11.28 -9.84 -3.47
C GLN A 120 -10.15 -10.02 -2.43
N PRO A 121 -10.28 -9.38 -1.26
CA PRO A 121 -9.24 -9.40 -0.24
C PRO A 121 -9.02 -10.82 0.32
N ARG A 122 -7.79 -11.13 0.74
CA ARG A 122 -7.40 -12.42 1.30
C ARG A 122 -6.57 -12.23 2.58
N LEU A 123 -6.65 -13.22 3.47
CA LEU A 123 -5.79 -13.29 4.64
C LEU A 123 -4.44 -13.92 4.26
N LEU A 124 -3.38 -13.46 4.92
CA LEU A 124 -2.05 -14.00 4.78
C LEU A 124 -1.59 -14.54 6.14
N GLU A 125 -1.38 -15.85 6.23
CA GLU A 125 -0.91 -16.49 7.44
C GLU A 125 0.64 -16.49 7.49
N PRO A 126 1.26 -16.08 8.61
CA PRO A 126 2.70 -16.17 8.79
C PRO A 126 3.12 -17.64 9.01
N ILE A 127 4.09 -18.10 8.23
CA ILE A 127 4.68 -19.43 8.38
C ILE A 127 6.08 -19.29 8.96
N PHE A 128 6.37 -20.03 10.02
CA PHE A 128 7.71 -20.09 10.60
C PHE A 128 8.57 -21.11 9.87
N LEU A 129 9.78 -20.70 9.48
CA LEU A 129 10.82 -21.62 9.06
C LEU A 129 11.43 -22.26 10.32
N VAL A 130 11.22 -23.55 10.48
CA VAL A 130 11.75 -24.31 11.62
C VAL A 130 12.87 -25.21 11.12
N ASP A 131 14.05 -25.08 11.73
CA ASP A 131 15.16 -26.01 11.54
C ASP A 131 15.18 -26.99 12.71
N ILE A 132 15.24 -28.30 12.41
CA ILE A 132 15.07 -29.36 13.40
C ILE A 132 16.27 -30.29 13.33
N GLU A 133 17.12 -30.20 14.35
CA GLU A 133 18.21 -31.15 14.56
C GLU A 133 17.69 -32.36 15.34
N CYS A 134 17.83 -33.55 14.75
CA CYS A 134 17.45 -34.78 15.44
C CYS A 134 18.36 -35.97 15.06
N PRO A 135 18.49 -36.98 15.93
CA PRO A 135 19.21 -38.21 15.57
C PRO A 135 18.54 -38.94 14.40
N THR A 136 19.32 -39.65 13.58
CA THR A 136 18.84 -40.32 12.35
C THR A 136 17.59 -41.20 12.56
N ARG A 137 17.49 -41.86 13.71
CA ARG A 137 16.34 -42.71 14.09
C ARG A 137 15.01 -41.97 14.26
N MET A 138 15.05 -40.63 14.44
CA MET A 138 13.89 -39.79 14.70
C MET A 138 13.42 -39.02 13.45
N ILE A 139 14.21 -39.00 12.37
CA ILE A 139 13.90 -38.25 11.14
C ILE A 139 12.51 -38.62 10.59
N GLY A 140 12.19 -39.91 10.54
CA GLY A 140 10.88 -40.37 10.05
C GLY A 140 9.70 -39.85 10.87
N LYS A 141 9.89 -39.60 12.17
CA LYS A 141 8.85 -39.04 13.05
C LYS A 141 8.67 -37.54 12.84
N VAL A 142 9.74 -36.83 12.50
CA VAL A 142 9.70 -35.39 12.21
C VAL A 142 8.90 -35.12 10.92
N TYR A 143 9.06 -35.95 9.88
CA TYR A 143 8.31 -35.79 8.62
C TYR A 143 6.85 -36.27 8.69
N SER A 144 6.53 -37.17 9.61
CA SER A 144 5.17 -37.72 9.74
C SER A 144 4.23 -36.86 10.57
N THR A 145 4.72 -35.75 11.13
CA THR A 145 3.95 -34.79 11.93
C THR A 145 3.68 -33.56 11.09
#